data_AF-A0A536VPI7-F1
#
_entry.id   AF-A0A536VPI7-F1
#
_cell.length_a   1.000
_cell.length_b   1.000
_cell.length_c   1.000
_cell.angle_alpha   90.00
_cell.angle_beta   90.00
_cell.angle_gamma   90.00
#
_symmetry.space_group_name_H-M   'P 1'
#
loop_
_entity.id
_entity.type
_entity.pdbx_description
1 polymer ?
#
loop_
_entity_poly.entity_id
_entity_poly.type
_entity_poly.pdbx_seq_one_letter_code
_entity_poly.pdbx_strand_id
1 'polypeptide(L)'
;LGLARTGSTGRHGSGDFILAFSTGNVIPHYPQERTYPMTVFADTHLNPLFTATVEATQEAILNALTMATTVIGRDGNKAEALDLTRVREILKSHGR
;
A
#
# COMPACT_ATOMS: atom_id res chain seq x y z
N LEU A 1 6.93 -8.62 -0.71
CA LEU A 1 5.77 -7.85 -1.24
C LEU A 1 4.93 -7.36 -0.07
N GLY A 2 4.40 -6.13 -0.14
CA GLY A 2 3.72 -5.48 1.00
C GLY A 2 2.48 -6.24 1.49
N LEU A 3 1.55 -6.58 0.59
CA LEU A 3 0.34 -7.36 0.88
C LEU A 3 0.64 -8.71 1.54
N ALA A 4 1.67 -9.42 1.08
CA ALA A 4 2.04 -10.72 1.64
C ALA A 4 2.54 -10.58 3.09
N ARG A 5 3.21 -9.47 3.43
CA ARG A 5 3.68 -9.21 4.80
C ARG A 5 2.55 -8.91 5.79
N THR A 6 1.34 -8.59 5.30
CA THR A 6 0.15 -8.41 6.12
C THR A 6 -0.76 -9.65 6.13
N GLY A 7 -0.29 -10.79 5.58
CA GLY A 7 -1.00 -12.07 5.64
C GLY A 7 -1.91 -12.38 4.46
N SER A 8 -1.92 -11.56 3.40
CA SER A 8 -2.67 -11.91 2.19
C SER A 8 -2.01 -13.08 1.45
N THR A 9 -2.84 -14.01 0.98
CA THR A 9 -2.44 -15.12 0.10
C THR A 9 -3.02 -15.01 -1.31
N GLY A 10 -3.64 -13.87 -1.66
CA GLY A 10 -4.28 -13.66 -2.97
C GLY A 10 -5.45 -14.63 -3.20
N ARG A 11 -6.43 -14.63 -2.28
CA ARG A 11 -7.59 -15.55 -2.34
C ARG A 11 -8.38 -15.34 -3.62
N HIS A 12 -9.00 -16.41 -4.14
CA HIS A 12 -9.74 -16.41 -5.41
C HIS A 12 -10.79 -15.29 -5.54
N GLY A 13 -11.49 -14.94 -4.45
CA GLY A 13 -12.47 -13.85 -4.45
C GLY A 13 -11.90 -12.45 -4.20
N SER A 14 -10.58 -12.31 -4.05
CA SER A 14 -9.91 -11.02 -3.80
C SER A 14 -9.56 -10.35 -5.12
N GLY A 15 -10.03 -9.12 -5.31
CA GLY A 15 -9.70 -8.29 -6.47
C GLY A 15 -8.48 -7.41 -6.20
N ASP A 16 -7.28 -7.98 -6.26
CA ASP A 16 -6.05 -7.25 -5.95
C ASP A 16 -5.44 -6.63 -7.22
N PHE A 17 -5.45 -5.29 -7.32
CA PHE A 17 -4.87 -4.54 -8.44
C PHE A 17 -3.80 -3.57 -7.95
N ILE A 18 -2.74 -3.38 -8.75
CA ILE A 18 -1.65 -2.47 -8.45
C ILE A 18 -1.49 -1.48 -9.61
N LEU A 19 -1.46 -0.19 -9.29
CA LEU A 19 -1.13 0.89 -10.21
C LEU A 19 0.06 1.66 -9.65
N ALA A 20 1.10 1.83 -10.47
CA ALA A 20 2.26 2.64 -10.14
C ALA A 20 2.45 3.72 -11.21
N PHE A 21 2.75 4.94 -10.78
CA PHE A 21 3.08 6.06 -11.66
C PHE A 21 4.24 6.84 -11.07
N SER A 22 4.92 7.62 -11.91
CA SER A 22 6.01 8.49 -11.50
C SER A 22 5.68 9.93 -11.85
N THR A 23 6.04 10.85 -10.97
CA THR A 23 6.00 12.30 -11.21
C THR A 23 7.34 12.84 -11.70
N GLY A 24 8.34 11.98 -11.92
CA GLY A 24 9.69 12.37 -12.32
C GLY A 24 9.81 12.94 -13.74
N ASN A 25 8.78 12.77 -14.56
CA ASN A 25 8.68 13.38 -15.88
C ASN A 25 7.28 13.97 -16.07
N VAL A 26 7.20 15.17 -16.63
CA VAL A 26 5.95 15.79 -17.07
C VAL A 26 5.82 15.57 -18.56
N ILE A 27 4.78 14.85 -18.98
CA ILE A 27 4.53 14.57 -20.39
C ILE A 27 3.70 15.71 -21.00
N PRO A 28 4.21 16.44 -22.01
CA PRO A 28 3.44 17.48 -22.67
C PRO A 28 2.20 16.91 -23.33
N HIS A 29 1.03 17.49 -23.07
CA HIS A 29 -0.21 17.06 -23.73
C HIS A 29 -0.21 17.37 -25.24
N TYR A 30 0.39 18.52 -25.62
CA TYR A 30 0.61 18.93 -27.01
C TYR A 30 2.08 19.39 -27.19
N PRO A 31 3.00 18.49 -27.56
CA PRO A 31 4.38 18.87 -27.80
C PRO A 31 4.49 19.75 -29.04
N GLN A 32 5.12 20.92 -28.90
CA GLN A 32 5.42 21.83 -30.02
C GLN A 32 6.61 21.32 -30.85
N GLU A 33 7.58 20.73 -30.17
CA GLU A 33 8.77 20.14 -30.79
C GLU A 33 8.57 18.67 -31.12
N ARG A 34 9.32 18.16 -32.10
CA ARG A 34 9.27 16.73 -32.48
C ARG A 34 9.75 15.77 -31.39
N THR A 35 10.50 16.27 -30.41
CA THR A 35 11.07 15.49 -29.30
C THR A 35 11.07 16.30 -28.01
N TYR A 36 10.96 15.62 -26.87
CA TYR A 36 11.17 16.20 -25.54
C TYR A 36 12.05 15.26 -24.70
N PRO A 37 12.86 15.80 -23.77
CA PRO A 37 13.74 14.98 -22.95
C PRO A 37 12.94 14.20 -21.90
N MET A 38 13.43 13.00 -21.55
CA MET A 38 12.96 12.25 -20.39
C MET A 38 14.14 11.86 -19.50
N THR A 39 13.95 11.98 -18.20
CA THR A 39 14.86 11.43 -17.20
C THR A 39 14.41 10.03 -16.85
N VAL A 40 15.24 9.03 -17.17
CA VAL A 40 14.95 7.63 -16.87
C VAL A 40 15.88 7.18 -15.75
N PHE A 41 15.30 6.63 -14.68
CA PHE A 41 16.07 6.09 -13.58
C PHE A 41 16.69 4.75 -14.00
N ALA A 42 17.99 4.59 -13.75
CA ALA A 42 18.71 3.38 -14.11
C ALA A 42 18.19 2.17 -13.30
N ASP A 43 17.86 1.11 -14.01
CA ASP A 43 17.24 -0.10 -13.49
C ASP A 43 18.09 -0.82 -12.42
N THR A 44 19.41 -0.79 -12.58
CA THR A 44 20.39 -1.32 -11.63
C THR A 44 20.27 -0.73 -10.22
N HIS A 45 19.62 0.43 -10.08
CA HIS A 45 19.43 1.12 -8.81
C HIS A 45 18.00 1.00 -8.27
N LEU A 46 17.12 0.15 -8.82
CA LEU A 46 15.71 0.06 -8.42
C LEU A 46 15.48 -0.62 -7.06
N ASN A 47 16.43 -1.41 -6.54
CA ASN A 47 16.23 -2.19 -5.31
C ASN A 47 15.74 -1.36 -4.11
N PRO A 48 16.29 -0.16 -3.81
CA PRO A 48 15.74 0.72 -2.78
C PRO A 48 14.29 1.14 -3.02
N LEU A 49 13.89 1.41 -4.27
CA LEU A 49 12.51 1.76 -4.61
C LEU A 49 11.56 0.57 -4.41
N PHE A 50 12.00 -0.65 -4.73
CA PHE A 50 11.23 -1.87 -4.45
C PHE A 50 11.05 -2.08 -2.95
N THR A 51 12.11 -1.95 -2.15
CA THR A 51 12.03 -2.06 -0.69
C THR A 51 11.08 -1.01 -0.12
N ALA A 52 11.24 0.26 -0.51
CA ALA A 52 10.38 1.35 -0.08
C ALA A 52 8.91 1.10 -0.46
N THR A 53 8.65 0.59 -1.66
CA THR A 53 7.28 0.24 -2.10
C THR A 53 6.67 -0.87 -1.24
N VAL A 54 7.47 -1.90 -0.90
CA VAL A 54 7.03 -3.00 -0.03
C VAL A 54 6.70 -2.51 1.37
N GLU A 55 7.57 -1.69 1.96
CA GLU A 55 7.39 -1.14 3.31
C GLU A 55 6.20 -0.17 3.36
N ALA A 56 6.12 0.76 2.42
CA ALA A 56 5.01 1.72 2.35
C ALA A 56 3.65 1.01 2.17
N THR A 57 3.58 -0.02 1.32
CA THR A 57 2.35 -0.79 1.13
C THR A 57 1.95 -1.56 2.38
N GLN A 58 2.92 -2.21 3.04
CA GLN A 58 2.68 -2.93 4.29
C GLN A 58 2.13 -1.99 5.37
N GLU A 59 2.79 -0.84 5.57
CA GLU A 59 2.40 0.13 6.60
C GLU A 59 1.06 0.81 6.28
N ALA A 60 0.77 1.10 4.99
CA ALA A 60 -0.52 1.67 4.59
C ALA A 60 -1.70 0.75 4.95
N ILE A 61 -1.54 -0.57 4.78
CA ILE A 61 -2.57 -1.55 5.17
C ILE A 61 -2.73 -1.58 6.70
N LEU A 62 -1.62 -1.57 7.46
CA LEU A 62 -1.68 -1.53 8.91
C LEU A 62 -2.36 -0.25 9.41
N ASN A 63 -2.02 0.91 8.82
CA ASN A 63 -2.66 2.20 9.12
C ASN A 63 -4.15 2.20 8.84
N ALA A 64 -4.58 1.60 7.72
CA ALA A 64 -6.01 1.49 7.42
C ALA A 64 -6.77 0.71 8.52
N LEU A 65 -6.19 -0.36 9.05
CA LEU A 65 -6.78 -1.15 10.14
C LEU A 65 -6.76 -0.43 11.49
N THR A 66 -5.66 0.27 11.82
CA THR A 66 -5.48 0.91 13.12
C THR A 66 -6.20 2.26 13.22
N MET A 67 -6.50 2.91 12.09
CA MET A 67 -7.29 4.13 12.02
C MET A 67 -8.79 3.89 11.79
N ALA A 68 -9.20 2.66 11.47
CA ALA A 68 -10.59 2.32 11.24
C ALA A 68 -11.45 2.57 12.50
N THR A 69 -12.70 2.96 12.29
CA THR A 69 -13.72 3.07 13.33
C THR A 69 -14.77 1.98 13.14
N THR A 70 -15.43 1.59 14.23
CA THR A 70 -16.52 0.62 14.18
C THR A 70 -17.69 1.23 13.41
N VAL A 71 -18.20 0.49 12.43
CA VAL A 71 -19.33 0.91 11.58
C VAL A 71 -20.45 -0.12 11.62
N ILE A 72 -21.69 0.37 11.51
CA ILE A 72 -22.88 -0.45 11.29
C ILE A 72 -23.40 -0.12 9.90
N GLY A 73 -23.42 -1.12 9.02
CA GLY A 73 -23.84 -1.02 7.64
C GLY A 73 -25.25 -1.55 7.41
N ARG A 74 -25.52 -1.85 6.14
CA ARG A 74 -26.79 -2.40 5.66
C ARG A 74 -27.19 -3.66 6.44
N ASP A 75 -28.49 -3.80 6.70
CA ASP A 75 -29.10 -4.94 7.38
C ASP A 75 -28.54 -5.20 8.80
N GLY A 76 -27.97 -4.16 9.44
CA GLY A 76 -27.39 -4.25 10.78
C GLY A 76 -26.00 -4.90 10.84
N ASN A 77 -25.36 -5.13 9.69
CA ASN A 77 -24.01 -5.71 9.64
C ASN A 77 -23.00 -4.79 10.32
N LYS A 78 -22.38 -5.28 11.40
CA LYS A 78 -21.39 -4.53 12.17
C LYS A 78 -19.97 -4.97 11.79
N ALA A 79 -19.11 -4.01 11.45
CA ALA A 79 -17.67 -4.22 11.32
C ALA A 79 -16.97 -3.45 12.45
N GLU A 80 -16.27 -4.17 13.32
CA GLU A 80 -15.60 -3.60 14.49
C GLU A 80 -14.20 -3.10 14.14
N ALA A 81 -13.84 -1.94 14.68
CA ALA A 81 -12.46 -1.48 14.66
C ALA A 81 -11.56 -2.42 15.45
N LEU A 82 -10.28 -2.43 15.08
CA LEU A 82 -9.28 -3.21 15.78
C LEU A 82 -9.05 -2.66 17.20
N ASP A 83 -9.12 -3.52 18.22
CA ASP A 83 -8.77 -3.15 19.59
C ASP A 83 -7.24 -2.96 19.70
N LEU A 84 -6.81 -1.70 19.67
CA LEU A 84 -5.39 -1.34 19.75
C LEU A 84 -4.74 -1.69 21.09
N THR A 85 -5.51 -1.76 22.17
CA THR A 85 -5.00 -2.20 23.47
C THR A 85 -4.63 -3.68 23.39
N ARG A 86 -5.56 -4.49 22.86
CA ARG A 86 -5.33 -5.93 22.68
C ARG A 86 -4.18 -6.21 21.72
N VAL A 87 -4.07 -5.47 20.63
CA VAL A 87 -2.93 -5.59 19.69
C VAL A 87 -1.60 -5.35 20.40
N ARG A 88 -1.50 -4.30 21.23
CA ARG A 88 -0.28 -3.99 21.98
C ARG A 88 0.09 -5.10 22.96
N GLU A 89 -0.88 -5.70 23.63
CA GLU A 89 -0.64 -6.85 24.51
C GLU A 89 -0.08 -8.05 23.74
N ILE A 90 -0.68 -8.36 22.59
CA ILE A 90 -0.22 -9.46 21.73
C ILE A 90 1.19 -9.20 21.20
N LEU A 91 1.51 -7.98 20.78
CA LEU A 91 2.85 -7.64 20.32
C LEU A 91 3.88 -7.81 21.44
N LYS A 92 3.59 -7.31 22.65
CA LYS A 92 4.44 -7.47 23.83
C LYS A 92 4.68 -8.94 24.17
N SER A 93 3.66 -9.79 24.07
CA SER A 93 3.81 -11.23 24.35
C SER A 93 4.72 -11.96 23.35
N HIS A 94 5.02 -11.33 22.20
CA HIS A 94 5.93 -11.83 21.17
C HIS A 94 7.26 -11.04 21.12
N GLY A 95 7.56 -10.22 22.13
CA GLY A 95 8.79 -9.44 22.20
C GLY A 95 8.90 -8.33 21.15
N ARG A 96 7.76 -7.80 20.70
CA ARG A 96 7.65 -6.67 19.79
C ARG A 96 7.07 -5.45 20.47
#